data_AF-F1THL2-F1
#
_entry.id   AF-F1THL2-F1
#
_cell.length_a   1.000
_cell.length_b   1.000
_cell.length_c   1.000
_cell.angle_alpha   90.00
_cell.angle_beta   90.00
_cell.angle_gamma   90.00
#
_symmetry.space_group_name_H-M   'P 1'
#
loop_
_entity.id
_entity.type
_entity.pdbx_description
1 polymer ?
#
loop_
_entity_poly.entity_id
_entity_poly.type
_entity_poly.pdbx_seq_one_letter_code
_entity_poly.pdbx_strand_id
1 'polypeptide(L)'
;MRKVIKKVKLVALALALFTVAGFLNDNGIINFGLLSNTVYAATTLTSDDGLWNFTEAGEIGNYLGSETVVTIPEQLSSNSVTYNITKIPWNALSWNNNITQINIGSNITYIANSPFADMTSLKDIKVSSGNANYCDINGILYNKGKSKLMRFPQMNSTEVLELPDTFVECNINALEKCSNVHMLKIPASYRGKASSAGDTLTYKSFPNLENIEVSQGNVNYTSQDGVLYNYDKSMLVWYPAKRFATDFTFPDSVKSIANNAFENATNLENVDLTSNIDTIKSCFSGCKLTSINHIKTREEYINWDTSIKSVFQNNLNVFERQPFLKSLVEQEVQYAFDNYIQAGMNDYQKIKALYNYVTNKVSYITSGSISDSKNHCISSIFLGDSTVCEGYTLGMSLLLDKAGITNCPVSGGNHAWNLVYLNDTWLQIDATWDDDGAQAGTSYFLKTAKEYTELGHPKYNYLCNSNFTDYSYGKDKNIYAKVLPKCDGIIGDINKDGILNQQDLLSMQNEIRSYSMYWQDGYYNVLADMNRDGQINSDDYNLLDDLV
;
A
#
# COMPACT_ATOMS: atom_id res chain seq x y z
N MET A 1 35.84 -3.94 79.37
CA MET A 1 36.37 -5.11 78.63
C MET A 1 36.02 -4.92 77.16
N ARG A 2 36.95 -4.40 76.33
CA ARG A 2 37.92 -5.11 75.47
C ARG A 2 37.35 -5.61 74.12
N LYS A 3 37.98 -5.09 73.03
CA LYS A 3 38.12 -5.56 71.62
C LYS A 3 37.02 -5.11 70.62
N VAL A 4 37.24 -4.28 69.58
CA VAL A 4 38.16 -4.30 68.40
C VAL A 4 37.78 -5.45 67.43
N ILE A 5 37.33 -5.26 66.17
CA ILE A 5 38.11 -5.06 64.91
C ILE A 5 37.21 -4.64 63.68
N LYS A 6 37.69 -3.59 62.96
CA LYS A 6 37.72 -3.19 61.51
C LYS A 6 36.74 -3.65 60.39
N LYS A 7 36.27 -2.61 59.64
CA LYS A 7 36.18 -2.34 58.16
C LYS A 7 35.83 -3.46 57.15
N VAL A 8 34.81 -3.19 56.30
CA VAL A 8 34.80 -3.44 54.83
C VAL A 8 33.99 -2.34 54.11
N LYS A 9 34.56 -1.79 53.01
CA LYS A 9 33.88 -0.99 51.96
C LYS A 9 33.41 -1.96 50.86
N LEU A 10 32.21 -1.82 50.27
CA LEU A 10 31.94 -2.15 48.86
C LEU A 10 30.57 -1.55 48.45
N VAL A 11 30.58 -0.44 47.69
CA VAL A 11 30.26 -0.33 46.24
C VAL A 11 28.76 -0.34 45.96
N ALA A 12 28.26 0.84 45.57
CA ALA A 12 26.96 1.03 44.96
C ALA A 12 26.95 0.40 43.56
N LEU A 13 26.07 -0.57 43.34
CA LEU A 13 25.81 -1.14 42.02
C LEU A 13 24.87 -0.18 41.27
N ALA A 14 25.41 0.61 40.34
CA ALA A 14 24.58 1.34 39.38
C ALA A 14 24.07 0.34 38.33
N LEU A 15 22.75 0.22 38.20
CA LEU A 15 22.11 -0.49 37.09
C LEU A 15 22.44 0.24 35.77
N ALA A 16 23.23 -0.40 34.91
CA ALA A 16 23.25 -0.06 33.49
C ALA A 16 22.15 -0.87 32.79
N LEU A 17 21.02 -0.23 32.53
CA LEU A 17 19.99 -0.72 31.60
C LEU A 17 20.54 -0.61 30.18
N PHE A 18 20.80 -1.75 29.51
CA PHE A 18 20.88 -1.79 28.05
C PHE A 18 19.52 -2.23 27.51
N THR A 19 18.83 -1.33 26.84
CA THR A 19 17.74 -1.70 25.93
C THR A 19 18.36 -2.31 24.68
N VAL A 20 18.36 -3.64 24.59
CA VAL A 20 18.51 -4.31 23.30
C VAL A 20 17.21 -4.09 22.54
N ALA A 21 17.22 -3.26 21.50
CA ALA A 21 16.08 -3.10 20.61
C ALA A 21 15.90 -4.41 19.82
N GLY A 22 15.00 -5.27 20.29
CA GLY A 22 14.47 -6.36 19.49
C GLY A 22 13.53 -5.79 18.43
N PHE A 23 13.77 -6.05 17.16
CA PHE A 23 12.76 -5.83 16.13
C PHE A 23 11.85 -7.04 16.05
N LEU A 24 10.54 -6.80 16.08
CA LEU A 24 9.53 -7.78 15.71
C LEU A 24 9.53 -7.91 14.19
N ASN A 25 9.59 -9.13 13.66
CA ASN A 25 9.11 -9.37 12.30
C ASN A 25 7.59 -9.59 12.30
N ASP A 26 6.98 -9.61 11.12
CA ASP A 26 5.52 -9.74 10.92
C ASP A 26 4.90 -11.04 11.49
N ASN A 27 5.70 -11.94 12.07
CA ASN A 27 5.26 -13.17 12.74
C ASN A 27 5.45 -13.16 14.27
N GLY A 28 5.79 -12.03 14.88
CA GLY A 28 5.84 -11.89 16.34
C GLY A 28 7.03 -12.58 17.04
N ILE A 29 8.07 -12.97 16.30
CA ILE A 29 9.29 -13.58 16.86
C ILE A 29 10.40 -12.51 16.98
N ILE A 30 10.98 -12.38 18.18
CA ILE A 30 12.13 -11.51 18.43
C ILE A 30 13.38 -12.15 17.83
N ASN A 31 13.96 -11.51 16.81
CA ASN A 31 15.18 -11.99 16.17
C ASN A 31 16.39 -11.21 16.70
N PHE A 32 17.24 -11.84 17.50
CA PHE A 32 18.57 -11.31 17.82
C PHE A 32 19.48 -11.61 16.62
N GLY A 33 19.78 -10.60 15.81
CA GLY A 33 20.72 -10.73 14.71
C GLY A 33 22.08 -11.26 15.21
N LEU A 34 22.34 -12.54 14.95
CA LEU A 34 23.61 -13.20 15.22
C LEU A 34 24.68 -12.63 14.27
N LEU A 35 25.55 -11.78 14.80
CA LEU A 35 26.90 -11.62 14.27
C LEU A 35 27.87 -12.05 15.36
N SER A 36 28.51 -13.19 15.12
CA SER A 36 29.62 -13.69 15.93
C SER A 36 30.76 -12.68 15.92
N ASN A 37 30.98 -12.03 17.05
CA ASN A 37 32.30 -11.64 17.51
C ASN A 37 32.23 -11.58 19.03
N THR A 38 33.12 -12.30 19.70
CA THR A 38 33.33 -12.25 21.15
C THR A 38 33.50 -10.81 21.61
N VAL A 39 32.45 -10.19 22.15
CA VAL A 39 32.52 -8.88 22.80
C VAL A 39 33.00 -9.11 24.22
N TYR A 40 34.29 -8.88 24.45
CA TYR A 40 34.70 -8.43 25.78
C TYR A 40 33.98 -7.10 25.98
N ALA A 41 33.06 -7.03 26.94
CA ALA A 41 32.43 -5.76 27.32
C ALA A 41 33.55 -4.82 27.77
N ALA A 42 33.96 -3.92 26.88
CA ALA A 42 34.97 -2.93 27.21
C ALA A 42 34.42 -2.08 28.35
N THR A 43 35.18 -1.96 29.44
CA THR A 43 34.82 -1.13 30.58
C THR A 43 34.54 0.30 30.08
N THR A 44 33.31 0.77 30.26
CA THR A 44 32.95 2.16 29.96
C THR A 44 33.48 3.06 31.07
N LEU A 45 34.23 4.08 30.67
CA LEU A 45 34.76 5.13 31.53
C LEU A 45 33.94 6.40 31.33
N THR A 46 33.87 7.23 32.37
CA THR A 46 33.39 8.61 32.28
C THR A 46 34.58 9.54 32.44
N SER A 47 34.64 10.57 31.60
CA SER A 47 35.71 11.57 31.63
C SER A 47 35.69 12.39 32.92
N ASP A 48 36.86 12.89 33.34
CA ASP A 48 37.02 13.68 34.57
C ASP A 48 36.18 14.98 34.56
N ASP A 49 35.86 15.53 33.38
CA ASP A 49 34.95 16.66 33.20
C ASP A 49 33.45 16.26 33.20
N GLY A 50 33.16 14.95 33.22
CA GLY A 50 31.81 14.39 33.22
C GLY A 50 31.08 14.47 31.87
N LEU A 51 31.73 14.94 30.80
CA LEU A 51 31.07 15.22 29.52
C LEU A 51 31.00 14.02 28.57
N TRP A 52 31.85 13.00 28.75
CA TRP A 52 31.99 11.90 27.81
C TRP A 52 31.99 10.55 28.49
N ASN A 53 31.26 9.60 27.90
CA ASN A 53 31.53 8.19 28.07
C ASN A 53 32.53 7.73 27.00
N PHE A 54 33.46 6.84 27.34
CA PHE A 54 34.45 6.29 26.40
C PHE A 54 35.01 4.95 26.91
N THR A 55 35.92 4.32 26.17
CA THR A 55 36.57 3.05 26.58
C THR A 55 38.09 3.16 26.64
N GLU A 56 38.74 2.25 27.36
CA GLU A 56 40.21 2.14 27.39
C GLU A 56 40.83 1.91 26.01
N ALA A 57 40.06 1.40 25.05
CA ALA A 57 40.48 1.18 23.67
C ALA A 57 40.43 2.46 22.80
N GLY A 58 40.09 3.62 23.38
CA GLY A 58 40.02 4.89 22.67
C GLY A 58 38.76 5.07 21.83
N GLU A 59 37.67 4.39 22.18
CA GLU A 59 36.36 4.52 21.53
C GLU A 59 35.53 5.57 22.26
N ILE A 60 35.09 6.61 21.54
CA ILE A 60 34.20 7.61 22.09
C ILE A 60 32.78 7.04 22.21
N GLY A 61 32.08 7.34 23.30
CA GLY A 61 30.70 6.97 23.53
C GLY A 61 29.80 8.19 23.62
N ASN A 62 28.75 8.08 24.44
CA ASN A 62 27.76 9.14 24.61
C ASN A 62 28.39 10.45 25.08
N TYR A 63 27.90 11.54 24.49
CA TYR A 63 28.11 12.89 25.01
C TYR A 63 27.03 13.23 26.03
N LEU A 64 27.45 13.60 27.24
CA LEU A 64 26.61 13.92 28.39
C LEU A 64 26.49 15.44 28.62
N GLY A 65 27.20 16.25 27.83
CA GLY A 65 27.13 17.70 27.86
C GLY A 65 25.85 18.27 27.25
N SER A 66 25.75 19.60 27.30
CA SER A 66 24.59 20.37 26.82
C SER A 66 24.91 21.26 25.62
N GLU A 67 26.16 21.22 25.15
CA GLU A 67 26.65 22.05 24.08
C GLU A 67 26.12 21.58 22.72
N THR A 68 25.84 22.56 21.86
CA THR A 68 25.30 22.32 20.51
C THR A 68 26.40 22.17 19.47
N VAL A 69 27.64 22.52 19.79
CA VAL A 69 28.83 22.34 18.95
C VAL A 69 29.81 21.49 19.73
N VAL A 70 30.06 20.28 19.24
CA VAL A 70 30.83 19.27 19.96
C VAL A 70 32.08 18.93 19.17
N THR A 71 33.23 19.03 19.82
CA THR A 71 34.51 18.55 19.28
C THR A 71 34.83 17.20 19.88
N ILE A 72 35.08 16.19 19.04
CA ILE A 72 35.56 14.90 19.53
C ILE A 72 36.99 15.11 20.06
N PRO A 73 37.24 14.87 21.36
CA PRO A 73 38.51 15.18 21.99
C PRO A 73 39.64 14.28 21.45
N GLU A 74 40.87 14.78 21.46
CA GLU A 74 42.05 13.97 21.13
C GLU A 74 42.39 12.97 22.24
N GLN A 75 42.20 13.40 23.48
CA GLN A 75 42.45 12.63 24.69
C GLN A 75 41.35 12.88 25.72
N LEU A 76 41.02 11.85 26.50
CA LEU A 76 40.16 11.95 27.68
C LEU A 76 40.87 11.33 28.87
N SER A 77 40.64 11.89 30.05
CA SER A 77 41.13 11.32 31.31
C SER A 77 39.98 10.77 32.15
N SER A 78 40.20 9.66 32.84
CA SER A 78 39.30 9.13 33.86
C SER A 78 40.12 8.71 35.08
N ASN A 79 39.77 9.22 36.26
CA ASN A 79 40.57 9.04 37.48
C ASN A 79 42.03 9.45 37.29
N SER A 80 42.26 10.56 36.57
CA SER A 80 43.58 11.10 36.24
C SER A 80 44.46 10.21 35.35
N VAL A 81 43.91 9.17 34.71
CA VAL A 81 44.58 8.37 33.68
C VAL A 81 44.12 8.83 32.30
N THR A 82 45.05 9.17 31.42
CA THR A 82 44.76 9.72 30.09
C THR A 82 44.76 8.64 29.00
N TYR A 83 43.77 8.69 28.12
CA TYR A 83 43.54 7.77 27.01
C TYR A 83 43.45 8.54 25.70
N ASN A 84 44.09 8.03 24.64
CA ASN A 84 43.95 8.59 23.30
C ASN A 84 42.62 8.14 22.68
N ILE A 85 41.83 9.09 22.20
CA ILE A 85 40.59 8.81 21.50
C ILE A 85 40.91 8.69 20.02
N THR A 86 40.55 7.58 19.39
CA THR A 86 40.91 7.29 18.00
C THR A 86 39.77 6.70 17.18
N LYS A 87 38.64 6.34 17.82
CA LYS A 87 37.55 5.61 17.20
C LYS A 87 36.19 6.17 17.55
N ILE A 88 35.29 6.19 16.58
CA ILE A 88 33.86 6.50 16.74
C ILE A 88 33.07 5.23 16.44
N PRO A 89 32.65 4.47 17.47
CA PRO A 89 31.93 3.20 17.31
C PRO A 89 30.48 3.42 16.86
N TRP A 90 29.80 2.30 16.58
CA TRP A 90 28.39 2.28 16.22
C TRP A 90 27.55 2.99 17.30
N ASN A 91 26.59 3.81 16.88
CA ASN A 91 25.69 4.60 17.74
C ASN A 91 26.33 5.60 18.72
N ALA A 92 27.63 5.91 18.62
CA ALA A 92 28.34 6.72 19.62
C ALA A 92 27.63 8.03 20.04
N LEU A 93 27.06 8.75 19.07
CA LEU A 93 26.32 10.01 19.30
C LEU A 93 24.90 9.98 18.71
N SER A 94 24.37 8.79 18.43
CA SER A 94 23.06 8.66 17.79
C SER A 94 21.93 9.17 18.69
N TRP A 95 20.83 9.61 18.09
CA TRP A 95 19.65 10.20 18.75
C TRP A 95 19.91 11.51 19.52
N ASN A 96 21.13 12.04 19.51
CA ASN A 96 21.37 13.35 20.10
C ASN A 96 20.76 14.44 19.21
N ASN A 97 19.66 15.03 19.71
CA ASN A 97 18.89 16.05 19.00
C ASN A 97 19.24 17.48 19.44
N ASN A 98 20.28 17.67 20.26
CA ASN A 98 20.74 18.99 20.67
C ASN A 98 21.98 19.43 19.87
N ILE A 99 22.84 18.48 19.49
CA ILE A 99 24.05 18.77 18.73
C ILE A 99 23.69 19.22 17.31
N THR A 100 24.19 20.40 16.96
CA THR A 100 24.07 21.03 15.64
C THR A 100 25.33 20.92 14.80
N GLN A 101 26.51 20.79 15.42
CA GLN A 101 27.78 20.59 14.72
C GLN A 101 28.69 19.61 15.46
N ILE A 102 29.37 18.74 14.72
CA ILE A 102 30.43 17.87 15.22
C ILE A 102 31.76 18.24 14.56
N ASN A 103 32.83 18.37 15.34
CA ASN A 103 34.19 18.55 14.84
C ASN A 103 35.02 17.27 15.07
N ILE A 104 35.63 16.73 14.02
CA ILE A 104 36.42 15.51 14.02
C ILE A 104 37.90 15.85 13.81
N GLY A 105 38.74 15.55 14.80
CA GLY A 105 40.19 15.81 14.76
C GLY A 105 40.98 14.82 13.89
N SER A 106 42.29 15.06 13.74
CA SER A 106 43.19 14.18 12.99
C SER A 106 43.49 12.85 13.69
N ASN A 107 43.21 12.76 14.99
CA ASN A 107 43.34 11.57 15.83
C ASN A 107 42.37 10.45 15.47
N ILE A 108 41.24 10.76 14.82
CA ILE A 108 40.21 9.77 14.50
C ILE A 108 40.62 8.92 13.31
N THR A 109 40.87 7.64 13.58
CA THR A 109 41.31 6.64 12.60
C THR A 109 40.17 5.75 12.11
N TYR A 110 39.10 5.60 12.90
CA TYR A 110 37.98 4.72 12.57
C TYR A 110 36.64 5.35 12.94
N ILE A 111 35.68 5.25 12.02
CA ILE A 111 34.29 5.64 12.19
C ILE A 111 33.46 4.45 11.72
N ALA A 112 32.66 3.89 12.62
CA ALA A 112 31.81 2.74 12.33
C ALA A 112 30.63 3.12 11.42
N ASN A 113 29.75 2.15 11.17
CA ASN A 113 28.46 2.40 10.54
C ASN A 113 27.51 3.11 11.53
N SER A 114 26.70 4.04 11.02
CA SER A 114 25.65 4.75 11.77
C SER A 114 26.05 5.38 13.12
N PRO A 115 27.22 6.03 13.31
CA PRO A 115 27.58 6.62 14.61
C PRO A 115 26.73 7.84 14.98
N PHE A 116 26.15 8.49 13.98
CA PHE A 116 25.42 9.77 14.06
C PHE A 116 23.96 9.64 13.60
N ALA A 117 23.39 8.43 13.64
CA ALA A 117 22.01 8.18 13.19
C ALA A 117 21.00 8.95 14.06
N ASP A 118 19.87 9.33 13.46
CA ASP A 118 18.76 10.00 14.14
C ASP A 118 19.14 11.31 14.89
N MET A 119 20.24 11.97 14.51
CA MET A 119 20.59 13.30 15.01
C MET A 119 19.82 14.38 14.24
N THR A 120 18.59 14.67 14.66
CA THR A 120 17.63 15.50 13.89
C THR A 120 17.96 17.00 13.85
N SER A 121 18.87 17.47 14.68
CA SER A 121 19.32 18.88 14.70
C SER A 121 20.67 19.11 14.04
N LEU A 122 21.36 18.05 13.61
CA LEU A 122 22.73 18.13 13.09
C LEU A 122 22.72 18.84 11.72
N LYS A 123 23.51 19.91 11.63
CA LYS A 123 23.70 20.73 10.42
C LYS A 123 25.02 20.43 9.72
N ASP A 124 26.08 20.25 10.52
CA ASP A 124 27.45 20.22 10.00
C ASP A 124 28.33 19.19 10.71
N ILE A 125 29.15 18.48 9.93
CA ILE A 125 30.29 17.71 10.43
C ILE A 125 31.55 18.31 9.79
N LYS A 126 32.45 18.83 10.61
CA LYS A 126 33.72 19.41 10.17
C LYS A 126 34.86 18.46 10.49
N VAL A 127 35.70 18.14 9.51
CA VAL A 127 36.83 17.24 9.67
C VAL A 127 38.12 18.02 9.50
N SER A 128 39.06 17.82 10.42
CA SER A 128 40.40 18.40 10.31
C SER A 128 41.04 18.02 8.97
N SER A 129 41.67 19.00 8.29
CA SER A 129 42.38 18.78 7.03
C SER A 129 43.50 17.74 7.17
N GLY A 130 44.07 17.62 8.38
CA GLY A 130 45.09 16.63 8.75
C GLY A 130 44.57 15.22 9.03
N ASN A 131 43.25 14.98 9.02
CA ASN A 131 42.73 13.62 9.18
C ASN A 131 43.09 12.76 7.94
N ALA A 132 43.70 11.60 8.18
CA ALA A 132 44.18 10.72 7.12
C ALA A 132 43.06 9.88 6.45
N ASN A 133 41.96 9.65 7.15
CA ASN A 133 40.94 8.65 6.77
C ASN A 133 39.59 9.26 6.38
N TYR A 134 39.32 10.50 6.78
CA TYR A 134 38.05 11.18 6.56
C TYR A 134 38.23 12.61 6.06
N CYS A 135 37.18 13.16 5.47
CA CYS A 135 37.07 14.57 5.13
C CYS A 135 35.60 14.97 5.12
N ASP A 136 35.33 16.27 5.10
CA ASP A 136 34.00 16.80 4.82
C ASP A 136 33.97 17.64 3.54
N ILE A 137 32.77 17.73 2.96
CA ILE A 137 32.44 18.65 1.87
C ILE A 137 31.13 19.32 2.28
N ASN A 138 31.13 20.63 2.49
CA ASN A 138 29.95 21.40 2.93
C ASN A 138 29.28 20.81 4.18
N GLY A 139 30.08 20.35 5.15
CA GLY A 139 29.57 19.74 6.39
C GLY A 139 29.06 18.30 6.25
N ILE A 140 29.18 17.67 5.07
CA ILE A 140 28.83 16.27 4.83
C ILE A 140 30.08 15.41 4.98
N LEU A 141 30.00 14.35 5.78
CA LEU A 141 31.14 13.48 6.10
C LEU A 141 31.36 12.41 5.03
N TYR A 142 32.60 12.29 4.56
CA TYR A 142 33.08 11.26 3.63
C TYR A 142 34.32 10.55 4.17
N ASN A 143 34.63 9.37 3.62
CA ASN A 143 36.00 8.85 3.68
C ASN A 143 36.97 9.78 2.92
N LYS A 144 38.28 9.67 3.16
CA LYS A 144 39.28 10.59 2.59
C LYS A 144 39.25 10.64 1.06
N GLY A 145 39.06 9.47 0.45
CA GLY A 145 38.96 9.29 -1.00
C GLY A 145 37.62 9.73 -1.60
N LYS A 146 36.64 10.14 -0.78
CA LYS A 146 35.28 10.54 -1.17
C LYS A 146 34.45 9.47 -1.90
N SER A 147 34.93 8.23 -1.89
CA SER A 147 34.22 7.10 -2.49
C SER A 147 33.04 6.61 -1.66
N LYS A 148 33.00 6.97 -0.38
CA LYS A 148 31.93 6.60 0.56
C LYS A 148 31.41 7.82 1.31
N LEU A 149 30.11 8.09 1.17
CA LEU A 149 29.41 9.08 2.00
C LEU A 149 29.10 8.42 3.35
N MET A 150 29.69 8.97 4.41
CA MET A 150 29.59 8.40 5.75
C MET A 150 28.38 8.93 6.51
N ARG A 151 28.08 10.24 6.37
CA ARG A 151 26.89 10.86 6.97
C ARG A 151 26.54 12.20 6.30
N PHE A 152 25.28 12.34 5.91
CA PHE A 152 24.63 13.61 5.60
C PHE A 152 23.87 14.10 6.85
N PRO A 153 24.17 15.30 7.38
CA PRO A 153 23.40 15.86 8.50
C PRO A 153 21.96 16.24 8.08
N GLN A 154 20.95 15.85 8.86
CA GLN A 154 19.54 16.03 8.47
C GLN A 154 19.15 17.50 8.24
N MET A 155 19.78 18.44 8.96
CA MET A 155 19.57 19.88 8.85
C MET A 155 20.63 20.59 8.03
N ASN A 156 21.46 19.86 7.27
CA ASN A 156 22.44 20.46 6.37
C ASN A 156 21.75 21.34 5.31
N SER A 157 22.32 22.50 5.01
CA SER A 157 21.72 23.49 4.09
C SER A 157 21.97 23.20 2.60
N THR A 158 22.51 22.05 2.24
CA THR A 158 22.79 21.71 0.84
C THR A 158 21.49 21.56 0.04
N GLU A 159 21.29 22.45 -0.94
CA GLU A 159 20.16 22.41 -1.87
C GLU A 159 20.44 21.55 -3.11
N VAL A 160 21.67 21.62 -3.61
CA VAL A 160 22.16 20.82 -4.74
C VAL A 160 23.23 19.86 -4.22
N LEU A 161 22.87 18.58 -4.08
CA LEU A 161 23.82 17.55 -3.67
C LEU A 161 24.58 17.04 -4.90
N GLU A 162 25.77 17.59 -5.10
CA GLU A 162 26.73 17.12 -6.09
C GLU A 162 27.64 16.05 -5.46
N LEU A 163 27.40 14.79 -5.81
CA LEU A 163 28.19 13.67 -5.32
C LEU A 163 29.56 13.64 -6.02
N PRO A 164 30.68 13.44 -5.30
CA PRO A 164 32.02 13.45 -5.90
C PRO A 164 32.22 12.41 -7.00
N ASP A 165 33.10 12.68 -7.98
CA ASP A 165 33.42 11.75 -9.09
C ASP A 165 33.93 10.37 -8.66
N THR A 166 34.41 10.24 -7.42
CA THR A 166 34.87 8.97 -6.85
C THR A 166 33.79 8.23 -6.08
N PHE A 167 32.61 8.83 -5.86
CA PHE A 167 31.53 8.28 -5.03
C PHE A 167 30.99 6.97 -5.62
N VAL A 168 30.90 5.95 -4.78
CA VAL A 168 30.39 4.62 -5.17
C VAL A 168 29.21 4.21 -4.30
N GLU A 169 29.29 4.47 -2.99
CA GLU A 169 28.31 3.96 -2.02
C GLU A 169 28.10 4.88 -0.81
N CYS A 170 27.03 4.61 -0.07
CA CYS A 170 26.77 5.23 1.22
C CYS A 170 27.03 4.23 2.35
N ASN A 171 27.42 4.76 3.50
CA ASN A 171 27.33 4.03 4.75
C ASN A 171 25.86 3.76 5.12
N ILE A 172 25.60 2.78 5.98
CA ILE A 172 24.25 2.53 6.50
C ILE A 172 23.74 3.81 7.17
N ASN A 173 22.48 4.18 6.89
CA ASN A 173 21.82 5.38 7.40
C ASN A 173 22.58 6.68 7.10
N ALA A 174 23.41 6.73 6.05
CA ALA A 174 24.13 7.94 5.74
C ALA A 174 23.21 9.05 5.23
N LEU A 175 22.08 8.70 4.60
CA LEU A 175 21.14 9.62 3.95
C LEU A 175 19.74 9.55 4.59
N GLU A 176 19.64 10.02 5.83
CA GLU A 176 18.35 10.15 6.52
C GLU A 176 17.73 11.52 6.24
N LYS A 177 16.58 11.54 5.57
CA LYS A 177 15.74 12.75 5.40
C LYS A 177 16.53 14.01 4.99
N CYS A 178 17.24 13.94 3.87
CA CYS A 178 17.96 15.05 3.24
C CYS A 178 16.97 16.10 2.70
N SER A 179 16.26 16.79 3.58
CA SER A 179 15.02 17.51 3.28
C SER A 179 15.26 18.83 2.54
N ASN A 180 16.46 19.40 2.65
CA ASN A 180 16.84 20.60 1.92
C ASN A 180 17.34 20.31 0.49
N VAL A 181 17.57 19.04 0.13
CA VAL A 181 18.10 18.69 -1.20
C VAL A 181 16.97 18.69 -2.22
N HIS A 182 17.01 19.65 -3.15
CA HIS A 182 16.08 19.79 -4.27
C HIS A 182 16.64 19.21 -5.57
N MET A 183 17.97 19.13 -5.69
CA MET A 183 18.65 18.55 -6.86
C MET A 183 19.74 17.57 -6.45
N LEU A 184 19.80 16.43 -7.13
CA LEU A 184 20.81 15.39 -6.94
C LEU A 184 21.62 15.21 -8.23
N LYS A 185 22.94 15.34 -8.16
CA LYS A 185 23.83 15.03 -9.29
C LYS A 185 24.59 13.75 -9.03
N ILE A 186 24.33 12.75 -9.85
CA ILE A 186 24.91 11.41 -9.76
C ILE A 186 26.18 11.33 -10.65
N PRO A 187 27.32 10.89 -10.12
CA PRO A 187 28.59 10.85 -10.85
C PRO A 187 28.66 9.63 -11.77
N ALA A 188 29.62 9.65 -12.70
CA ALA A 188 29.87 8.55 -13.63
C ALA A 188 30.35 7.27 -12.92
N SER A 189 30.86 7.36 -11.69
CA SER A 189 31.32 6.24 -10.85
C SER A 189 30.20 5.48 -10.14
N TYR A 190 29.01 6.08 -9.97
CA TYR A 190 27.94 5.45 -9.23
C TYR A 190 27.34 4.26 -9.98
N ARG A 191 27.08 3.16 -9.27
CA ARG A 191 26.56 1.91 -9.86
C ARG A 191 25.18 1.51 -9.31
N GLY A 192 24.66 2.15 -8.26
CA GLY A 192 23.40 1.75 -7.63
C GLY A 192 23.63 0.99 -6.32
N LYS A 193 22.82 -0.05 -6.07
CA LYS A 193 22.88 -0.88 -4.86
C LYS A 193 24.30 -1.42 -4.60
N ALA A 194 24.88 -1.05 -3.46
CA ALA A 194 26.04 -1.72 -2.89
C ALA A 194 25.64 -3.10 -2.33
N SER A 195 26.57 -4.05 -2.34
CA SER A 195 26.38 -5.40 -1.79
C SER A 195 25.92 -5.35 -0.32
N SER A 196 24.74 -5.94 -0.04
CA SER A 196 24.13 -6.36 1.26
C SER A 196 24.25 -5.51 2.55
N ALA A 197 24.97 -4.38 2.60
CA ALA A 197 25.28 -3.68 3.87
C ALA A 197 25.45 -2.15 3.75
N GLY A 198 24.96 -1.49 2.69
CA GLY A 198 25.06 -0.03 2.51
C GLY A 198 23.72 0.62 2.18
N ASP A 199 23.57 1.90 2.51
CA ASP A 199 22.42 2.72 2.08
C ASP A 199 22.55 3.07 0.59
N THR A 200 21.43 3.39 -0.06
CA THR A 200 21.40 3.67 -1.50
C THR A 200 20.62 4.93 -1.79
N LEU A 201 20.95 5.62 -2.88
CA LEU A 201 20.15 6.75 -3.34
C LEU A 201 18.72 6.28 -3.60
N THR A 202 17.76 6.84 -2.87
CA THR A 202 16.37 6.42 -2.90
C THR A 202 15.43 7.59 -2.60
N TYR A 203 14.21 7.52 -3.10
CA TYR A 203 13.17 8.53 -2.87
C TYR A 203 12.92 8.82 -1.38
N LYS A 204 13.11 7.83 -0.50
CA LYS A 204 12.93 8.02 0.96
C LYS A 204 13.95 8.96 1.58
N SER A 205 15.16 9.00 1.03
CA SER A 205 16.24 9.86 1.51
C SER A 205 16.03 11.32 1.10
N PHE A 206 15.35 11.56 -0.02
CA PHE A 206 15.22 12.88 -0.64
C PHE A 206 13.74 13.26 -0.84
N PRO A 207 12.99 13.55 0.25
CA PRO A 207 11.55 13.75 0.19
C PRO A 207 11.12 15.01 -0.60
N ASN A 208 12.04 15.96 -0.78
CA ASN A 208 11.79 17.22 -1.48
C ASN A 208 12.50 17.32 -2.84
N LEU A 209 12.95 16.19 -3.39
CA LEU A 209 13.70 16.20 -4.64
C LEU A 209 12.82 16.61 -5.84
N GLU A 210 13.36 17.49 -6.66
CA GLU A 210 12.74 18.05 -7.85
C GLU A 210 13.49 17.62 -9.12
N ASN A 211 14.80 17.39 -9.03
CA ASN A 211 15.64 17.13 -10.20
C ASN A 211 16.76 16.13 -9.92
N ILE A 212 17.01 15.23 -10.86
CA ILE A 212 18.16 14.32 -10.87
C ILE A 212 18.96 14.54 -12.15
N GLU A 213 20.25 14.80 -12.03
CA GLU A 213 21.19 14.80 -13.14
C GLU A 213 22.13 13.60 -13.03
N VAL A 214 22.54 13.04 -14.17
CA VAL A 214 23.52 11.96 -14.21
C VAL A 214 24.67 12.38 -15.11
N SER A 215 25.89 12.29 -14.58
CA SER A 215 27.11 12.66 -15.30
C SER A 215 27.32 11.76 -16.51
N GLN A 216 27.87 12.34 -17.58
CA GLN A 216 28.23 11.61 -18.79
C GLN A 216 29.18 10.44 -18.45
N GLY A 217 28.93 9.27 -19.05
CA GLY A 217 29.75 8.07 -18.83
C GLY A 217 29.29 7.19 -17.66
N ASN A 218 28.21 7.54 -16.95
CA ASN A 218 27.55 6.55 -16.09
C ASN A 218 27.04 5.39 -16.95
N VAL A 219 27.37 4.15 -16.54
CA VAL A 219 27.07 2.93 -17.32
C VAL A 219 25.76 2.27 -16.94
N ASN A 220 25.15 2.67 -15.82
CA ASN A 220 23.93 2.05 -15.30
C ASN A 220 22.71 2.96 -15.41
N TYR A 221 22.92 4.27 -15.40
CA TYR A 221 21.86 5.27 -15.35
C TYR A 221 22.07 6.39 -16.35
N THR A 222 20.97 7.02 -16.74
CA THR A 222 20.94 8.31 -17.41
C THR A 222 19.81 9.16 -16.83
N SER A 223 19.90 10.47 -16.96
CA SER A 223 18.76 11.36 -16.73
C SER A 223 18.24 11.91 -18.05
N GLN A 224 16.93 12.15 -18.10
CA GLN A 224 16.31 12.98 -19.12
C GLN A 224 15.28 13.87 -18.44
N ASP A 225 15.36 15.17 -18.70
CA ASP A 225 14.50 16.22 -18.15
C ASP A 225 14.42 16.20 -16.62
N GLY A 226 15.45 15.68 -15.93
CA GLY A 226 15.51 15.58 -14.48
C GLY A 226 14.84 14.33 -13.88
N VAL A 227 14.49 13.34 -14.70
CA VAL A 227 13.97 12.02 -14.30
C VAL A 227 15.05 10.96 -14.53
N LEU A 228 15.19 10.02 -13.60
CA LEU A 228 16.20 8.97 -13.64
C LEU A 228 15.70 7.74 -14.39
N TYR A 229 16.51 7.26 -15.33
CA TYR A 229 16.30 6.04 -16.09
C TYR A 229 17.51 5.11 -15.94
N ASN A 230 17.34 3.83 -16.30
CA ASN A 230 18.49 2.99 -16.59
C ASN A 230 19.19 3.48 -17.86
N TYR A 231 20.43 3.01 -18.08
CA TYR A 231 21.31 3.55 -19.13
C TYR A 231 20.68 3.58 -20.53
N ASP A 232 20.00 2.52 -20.95
CA ASP A 232 19.35 2.40 -22.26
C ASP A 232 17.95 3.02 -22.33
N LYS A 233 17.48 3.64 -21.23
CA LYS A 233 16.13 4.21 -21.06
C LYS A 233 14.98 3.22 -21.30
N SER A 234 15.23 1.91 -21.13
CA SER A 234 14.16 0.90 -21.15
C SER A 234 13.35 0.82 -19.85
N MET A 235 13.83 1.45 -18.78
CA MET A 235 13.15 1.50 -17.48
C MET A 235 13.22 2.90 -16.85
N LEU A 236 12.07 3.45 -16.48
CA LEU A 236 12.01 4.60 -15.59
C LEU A 236 12.30 4.13 -14.16
N VAL A 237 13.37 4.66 -13.58
CA VAL A 237 13.87 4.25 -12.26
C VAL A 237 13.27 5.13 -11.16
N TRP A 238 13.28 6.46 -11.34
CA TRP A 238 12.84 7.39 -10.30
C TRP A 238 12.42 8.74 -10.88
N TYR A 239 11.16 9.08 -10.61
CA TYR A 239 10.56 10.40 -10.80
C TYR A 239 10.61 11.17 -9.47
N PRO A 240 11.34 12.30 -9.37
CA PRO A 240 11.41 13.08 -8.14
C PRO A 240 10.03 13.61 -7.66
N ALA A 241 9.74 13.41 -6.37
CA ALA A 241 8.40 13.62 -5.78
C ALA A 241 7.90 15.08 -5.82
N LYS A 242 8.81 16.06 -5.84
CA LYS A 242 8.47 17.50 -5.86
C LYS A 242 8.60 18.16 -7.21
N ARG A 243 8.80 17.39 -8.29
CA ARG A 243 8.71 17.94 -9.65
C ARG A 243 7.43 18.74 -9.83
N PHE A 244 7.57 19.91 -10.45
CA PHE A 244 6.45 20.84 -10.67
C PHE A 244 5.55 20.44 -11.84
N ALA A 245 6.03 19.58 -12.73
CA ALA A 245 5.27 19.14 -13.89
C ALA A 245 4.02 18.36 -13.48
N THR A 246 2.88 18.78 -14.02
CA THR A 246 1.56 18.15 -13.86
C THR A 246 1.37 16.98 -14.82
N ASP A 247 2.11 16.98 -15.92
CA ASP A 247 1.99 16.00 -17.01
C ASP A 247 3.34 15.33 -17.25
N PHE A 248 3.29 14.04 -17.53
CA PHE A 248 4.49 13.26 -17.84
C PHE A 248 4.24 12.29 -18.98
N THR A 249 4.99 12.47 -20.07
CA THR A 249 4.99 11.55 -21.22
C THR A 249 6.19 10.62 -21.13
N PHE A 250 5.94 9.30 -21.17
CA PHE A 250 7.03 8.34 -21.23
C PHE A 250 7.76 8.42 -22.58
N PRO A 251 9.10 8.42 -22.60
CA PRO A 251 9.84 8.20 -23.83
C PRO A 251 9.51 6.84 -24.45
N ASP A 252 9.44 6.76 -25.78
CA ASP A 252 9.11 5.52 -26.52
C ASP A 252 10.04 4.34 -26.20
N SER A 253 11.27 4.61 -25.73
CA SER A 253 12.21 3.58 -25.32
C SER A 253 11.79 2.83 -24.06
N VAL A 254 10.94 3.41 -23.22
CA VAL A 254 10.56 2.86 -21.92
C VAL A 254 9.63 1.66 -22.11
N LYS A 255 10.01 0.54 -21.50
CA LYS A 255 9.26 -0.71 -21.48
C LYS A 255 8.74 -1.07 -20.09
N SER A 256 9.36 -0.54 -19.04
CA SER A 256 8.99 -0.88 -17.66
C SER A 256 9.16 0.29 -16.70
N ILE A 257 8.43 0.22 -15.58
CA ILE A 257 8.47 1.22 -14.52
C ILE A 257 8.88 0.55 -13.21
N ALA A 258 9.90 1.10 -12.54
CA ALA A 258 10.37 0.56 -11.28
C ALA A 258 9.32 0.68 -10.16
N ASN A 259 9.40 -0.19 -9.16
CA ASN A 259 8.60 -0.06 -7.94
C ASN A 259 8.81 1.32 -7.31
N ASN A 260 7.72 1.96 -6.88
CA ASN A 260 7.73 3.25 -6.21
C ASN A 260 8.38 4.39 -7.03
N ALA A 261 8.49 4.23 -8.35
CA ALA A 261 9.17 5.21 -9.21
C ALA A 261 8.54 6.62 -9.13
N PHE A 262 7.23 6.71 -8.87
CA PHE A 262 6.48 7.96 -8.72
C PHE A 262 5.99 8.18 -7.28
N GLU A 263 6.63 7.56 -6.27
CA GLU A 263 6.19 7.70 -4.88
C GLU A 263 6.04 9.17 -4.47
N ASN A 264 4.86 9.53 -3.97
CA ASN A 264 4.52 10.88 -3.49
C ASN A 264 4.73 11.99 -4.53
N ALA A 265 4.66 11.69 -5.83
CA ALA A 265 4.62 12.69 -6.90
C ALA A 265 3.28 13.45 -6.86
N THR A 266 3.08 14.29 -5.84
CA THR A 266 1.77 14.89 -5.52
C THR A 266 1.33 15.97 -6.49
N ASN A 267 2.24 16.53 -7.27
CA ASN A 267 1.95 17.52 -8.31
C ASN A 267 1.60 16.87 -9.65
N LEU A 268 1.88 15.58 -9.82
CA LEU A 268 1.61 14.87 -11.06
C LEU A 268 0.12 14.55 -11.14
N GLU A 269 -0.53 15.04 -12.19
CA GLU A 269 -1.96 14.91 -12.44
C GLU A 269 -2.24 13.94 -13.59
N ASN A 270 -1.37 13.89 -14.60
CA ASN A 270 -1.54 13.05 -15.77
C ASN A 270 -0.24 12.33 -16.15
N VAL A 271 -0.40 11.11 -16.67
CA VAL A 271 0.69 10.33 -17.25
C VAL A 271 0.25 9.78 -18.60
N ASP A 272 1.05 10.03 -19.64
CA ASP A 272 0.80 9.49 -20.98
C ASP A 272 1.55 8.19 -21.16
N LEU A 273 0.84 7.08 -21.04
CA LEU A 273 1.35 5.75 -21.37
C LEU A 273 1.60 5.64 -22.87
N THR A 274 2.53 4.76 -23.23
CA THR A 274 2.77 4.34 -24.61
C THR A 274 2.48 2.84 -24.75
N SER A 275 2.24 2.38 -25.97
CA SER A 275 2.02 0.96 -26.28
C SER A 275 3.26 0.08 -26.03
N ASN A 276 4.43 0.68 -25.78
CA ASN A 276 5.70 -0.03 -25.57
C ASN A 276 5.90 -0.48 -24.12
N ILE A 277 5.04 -0.06 -23.19
CA ILE A 277 5.16 -0.38 -21.77
C ILE A 277 4.58 -1.78 -21.51
N ASP A 278 5.45 -2.73 -21.18
CA ASP A 278 5.10 -4.13 -20.90
C ASP A 278 4.69 -4.34 -19.43
N THR A 279 5.25 -3.57 -18.49
CA THR A 279 5.09 -3.82 -17.06
C THR A 279 5.02 -2.53 -16.24
N ILE A 280 3.91 -2.36 -15.54
CA ILE A 280 3.72 -1.31 -14.54
C ILE A 280 3.62 -1.99 -13.17
N LYS A 281 4.55 -1.69 -12.28
CA LYS A 281 4.49 -2.20 -10.89
C LYS A 281 3.80 -1.18 -9.98
N SER A 282 3.68 -1.48 -8.69
CA SER A 282 3.20 -0.53 -7.68
C SER A 282 4.11 0.70 -7.61
N CYS A 283 3.80 1.74 -8.40
CA CYS A 283 4.69 2.88 -8.60
C CYS A 283 4.04 4.25 -8.30
N PHE A 284 2.71 4.34 -8.22
CA PHE A 284 1.97 5.59 -8.00
C PHE A 284 1.47 5.76 -6.55
N SER A 285 2.15 5.16 -5.57
CA SER A 285 1.82 5.36 -4.15
C SER A 285 1.92 6.84 -3.78
N GLY A 286 0.90 7.39 -3.12
CA GLY A 286 0.83 8.80 -2.74
C GLY A 286 0.59 9.80 -3.89
N CYS A 287 0.46 9.32 -5.13
CA CYS A 287 0.04 10.15 -6.26
C CYS A 287 -1.45 10.51 -6.18
N LYS A 288 -1.86 11.51 -6.97
CA LYS A 288 -3.26 11.96 -7.10
C LYS A 288 -3.63 12.15 -8.57
N LEU A 289 -3.38 11.14 -9.40
CA LEU A 289 -3.62 11.23 -10.84
C LEU A 289 -5.10 11.49 -11.14
N THR A 290 -5.37 12.52 -11.94
CA THR A 290 -6.70 12.92 -12.42
C THR A 290 -6.97 12.46 -13.85
N SER A 291 -5.96 11.95 -14.57
CA SER A 291 -6.12 11.23 -15.83
C SER A 291 -4.92 10.33 -16.16
N ILE A 292 -5.10 9.44 -17.14
CA ILE A 292 -4.05 8.74 -17.87
C ILE A 292 -4.29 8.97 -19.36
N ASN A 293 -3.26 9.37 -20.11
CA ASN A 293 -3.38 9.80 -21.50
C ASN A 293 -4.51 10.84 -21.69
N HIS A 294 -4.69 11.70 -20.70
CA HIS A 294 -5.78 12.68 -20.60
C HIS A 294 -7.21 12.12 -20.62
N ILE A 295 -7.39 10.81 -20.47
CA ILE A 295 -8.71 10.16 -20.38
C ILE A 295 -9.35 10.47 -19.02
N LYS A 296 -10.52 11.10 -19.03
CA LYS A 296 -11.29 11.51 -17.84
C LYS A 296 -12.73 11.05 -17.87
N THR A 297 -13.27 10.81 -19.06
CA THR A 297 -14.67 10.48 -19.28
C THR A 297 -14.85 9.07 -19.85
N ARG A 298 -16.03 8.52 -19.66
CA ARG A 298 -16.46 7.27 -20.29
C ARG A 298 -16.35 7.31 -21.82
N GLU A 299 -16.75 8.42 -22.43
CA GLU A 299 -16.71 8.57 -23.90
C GLU A 299 -15.26 8.54 -24.43
N GLU A 300 -14.35 9.25 -23.76
CA GLU A 300 -12.92 9.21 -24.08
C GLU A 300 -12.35 7.79 -23.89
N TYR A 301 -12.72 7.10 -22.80
CA TYR A 301 -12.26 5.74 -22.52
C TYR A 301 -12.70 4.71 -23.57
N ILE A 302 -13.91 4.85 -24.11
CA ILE A 302 -14.42 3.98 -25.18
C ILE A 302 -13.67 4.21 -26.48
N ASN A 303 -13.37 5.47 -26.79
CA ASN A 303 -12.68 5.88 -28.02
C ASN A 303 -11.14 5.88 -27.90
N TRP A 304 -10.60 5.41 -26.77
CA TRP A 304 -9.16 5.39 -26.53
C TRP A 304 -8.45 4.39 -27.45
N ASP A 305 -7.31 4.81 -28.01
CA ASP A 305 -6.42 3.96 -28.80
C ASP A 305 -6.22 2.58 -28.14
N THR A 306 -6.60 1.53 -28.86
CA THR A 306 -6.67 0.17 -28.32
C THR A 306 -5.32 -0.33 -27.82
N SER A 307 -4.22 0.05 -28.49
CA SER A 307 -2.88 -0.43 -28.11
C SER A 307 -2.42 0.13 -26.76
N ILE A 308 -2.74 1.41 -26.50
CA ILE A 308 -2.41 2.08 -25.23
C ILE A 308 -3.41 1.66 -24.15
N LYS A 309 -4.70 1.59 -24.49
CA LYS A 309 -5.76 1.14 -23.59
C LYS A 309 -5.46 -0.25 -23.02
N SER A 310 -4.97 -1.19 -23.83
CA SER A 310 -4.59 -2.52 -23.35
C SER A 310 -3.47 -2.49 -22.30
N VAL A 311 -2.51 -1.56 -22.39
CA VAL A 311 -1.49 -1.38 -21.33
C VAL A 311 -2.16 -0.96 -20.03
N PHE A 312 -3.08 0.00 -20.07
CA PHE A 312 -3.83 0.44 -18.90
C PHE A 312 -4.69 -0.69 -18.30
N GLN A 313 -5.46 -1.40 -19.13
CA GLN A 313 -6.34 -2.50 -18.70
C GLN A 313 -5.56 -3.66 -18.07
N ASN A 314 -4.35 -3.93 -18.57
CA ASN A 314 -3.47 -4.94 -17.99
C ASN A 314 -2.90 -4.57 -16.62
N ASN A 315 -3.08 -3.32 -16.17
CA ASN A 315 -2.52 -2.79 -14.93
C ASN A 315 -3.57 -2.06 -14.07
N LEU A 316 -4.87 -2.36 -14.22
CA LEU A 316 -5.96 -1.67 -13.50
C LEU A 316 -5.73 -1.59 -11.98
N ASN A 317 -5.26 -2.68 -11.37
CA ASN A 317 -5.01 -2.74 -9.93
C ASN A 317 -3.94 -1.74 -9.44
N VAL A 318 -3.03 -1.31 -10.32
CA VAL A 318 -2.03 -0.28 -9.99
C VAL A 318 -2.69 1.09 -9.82
N PHE A 319 -3.79 1.33 -10.54
CA PHE A 319 -4.50 2.60 -10.57
C PHE A 319 -5.71 2.66 -9.63
N GLU A 320 -6.06 1.56 -8.94
CA GLU A 320 -7.31 1.44 -8.16
C GLU A 320 -7.53 2.55 -7.12
N ARG A 321 -6.43 3.07 -6.57
CA ARG A 321 -6.47 4.15 -5.57
C ARG A 321 -6.36 5.55 -6.17
N GLN A 322 -6.20 5.68 -7.49
CA GLN A 322 -6.06 6.97 -8.15
C GLN A 322 -7.44 7.62 -8.38
N PRO A 323 -7.56 8.95 -8.18
CA PRO A 323 -8.82 9.66 -8.37
C PRO A 323 -9.50 9.44 -9.72
N PHE A 324 -8.75 9.42 -10.82
CA PHE A 324 -9.32 9.25 -12.16
C PHE A 324 -10.02 7.90 -12.34
N LEU A 325 -9.44 6.81 -11.82
CA LEU A 325 -10.02 5.47 -11.99
C LEU A 325 -11.34 5.35 -11.24
N LYS A 326 -11.38 5.89 -10.00
CA LYS A 326 -12.61 5.97 -9.21
C LYS A 326 -13.69 6.72 -9.98
N SER A 327 -13.36 7.88 -10.53
CA SER A 327 -14.30 8.68 -11.32
C SER A 327 -14.80 7.95 -12.57
N LEU A 328 -13.93 7.23 -13.30
CA LEU A 328 -14.36 6.44 -14.47
C LEU A 328 -15.29 5.28 -14.09
N VAL A 329 -15.02 4.58 -12.99
CA VAL A 329 -15.91 3.53 -12.47
C VAL A 329 -17.27 4.11 -12.06
N GLU A 330 -17.30 5.29 -11.41
CA GLU A 330 -18.55 5.96 -11.07
C GLU A 330 -19.37 6.34 -12.31
N GLN A 331 -18.72 6.76 -13.38
CA GLN A 331 -19.38 7.04 -14.66
C GLN A 331 -19.95 5.77 -15.30
N GLU A 332 -19.24 4.63 -15.22
CA GLU A 332 -19.74 3.35 -15.72
C GLU A 332 -20.96 2.84 -14.92
N VAL A 333 -20.95 3.00 -13.61
CA VAL A 333 -22.11 2.66 -12.76
C VAL A 333 -23.28 3.60 -13.02
N GLN A 334 -23.03 4.90 -13.18
CA GLN A 334 -24.07 5.86 -13.53
C GLN A 334 -24.69 5.52 -14.89
N TYR A 335 -23.87 5.16 -15.88
CA TYR A 335 -24.35 4.69 -17.18
C TYR A 335 -25.25 3.45 -17.05
N ALA A 336 -24.84 2.46 -16.25
CA ALA A 336 -25.65 1.26 -16.00
C ALA A 336 -27.00 1.63 -15.36
N PHE A 337 -26.99 2.52 -14.37
CA PHE A 337 -28.21 2.98 -13.73
C PHE A 337 -29.15 3.68 -14.71
N ASP A 338 -28.65 4.65 -15.49
CA ASP A 338 -29.47 5.47 -16.39
C ASP A 338 -30.08 4.67 -17.56
N ASN A 339 -29.43 3.60 -17.99
CA ASN A 339 -29.87 2.81 -19.15
C ASN A 339 -30.67 1.55 -18.78
N TYR A 340 -30.46 1.00 -17.58
CA TYR A 340 -31.04 -0.29 -17.19
C TYR A 340 -32.04 -0.16 -16.03
N ILE A 341 -32.07 0.97 -15.32
CA ILE A 341 -33.00 1.21 -14.23
C ILE A 341 -34.00 2.28 -14.62
N GLN A 342 -35.28 1.90 -14.67
CA GLN A 342 -36.38 2.78 -15.04
C GLN A 342 -37.19 3.21 -13.82
N ALA A 343 -37.78 4.40 -13.89
CA ALA A 343 -38.71 4.87 -12.88
C ALA A 343 -39.89 3.88 -12.77
N GLY A 344 -40.27 3.53 -11.53
CA GLY A 344 -41.33 2.57 -11.25
C GLY A 344 -40.88 1.11 -11.15
N MET A 345 -39.62 0.78 -11.46
CA MET A 345 -39.11 -0.56 -11.19
C MET A 345 -39.16 -0.88 -9.69
N ASN A 346 -39.69 -2.04 -9.35
CA ASN A 346 -39.56 -2.60 -8.01
C ASN A 346 -38.15 -3.17 -7.78
N ASP A 347 -37.84 -3.53 -6.54
CA ASP A 347 -36.48 -3.97 -6.20
C ASP A 347 -36.09 -5.29 -6.87
N TYR A 348 -37.01 -6.23 -7.10
CA TYR A 348 -36.75 -7.42 -7.91
C TYR A 348 -36.31 -7.06 -9.33
N GLN A 349 -37.06 -6.17 -9.99
CA GLN A 349 -36.78 -5.75 -11.36
C GLN A 349 -35.42 -5.05 -11.47
N LYS A 350 -35.08 -4.20 -10.48
CA LYS A 350 -33.76 -3.56 -10.40
C LYS A 350 -32.64 -4.59 -10.22
N ILE A 351 -32.80 -5.54 -9.29
CA ILE A 351 -31.82 -6.62 -9.07
C ILE A 351 -31.61 -7.40 -10.36
N LYS A 352 -32.69 -7.85 -11.02
CA LYS A 352 -32.64 -8.61 -12.27
C LYS A 352 -31.99 -7.83 -13.42
N ALA A 353 -32.32 -6.55 -13.57
CA ALA A 353 -31.76 -5.68 -14.60
C ALA A 353 -30.24 -5.50 -14.42
N LEU A 354 -29.79 -5.23 -13.19
CA LEU A 354 -28.36 -5.09 -12.88
C LEU A 354 -27.61 -6.41 -12.96
N TYR A 355 -28.24 -7.52 -12.58
CA TYR A 355 -27.70 -8.87 -12.69
C TYR A 355 -27.42 -9.23 -14.16
N ASN A 356 -28.40 -9.00 -15.03
CA ASN A 356 -28.23 -9.19 -16.48
C ASN A 356 -27.21 -8.23 -17.08
N TYR A 357 -27.10 -7.00 -16.56
CA TYR A 357 -26.08 -6.06 -17.01
C TYR A 357 -24.67 -6.59 -16.74
N VAL A 358 -24.39 -7.07 -15.51
CA VAL A 358 -23.04 -7.51 -15.15
C VAL A 358 -22.61 -8.77 -15.91
N THR A 359 -23.52 -9.71 -16.20
CA THR A 359 -23.21 -10.92 -17.01
C THR A 359 -22.93 -10.60 -18.47
N ASN A 360 -23.55 -9.56 -19.02
CA ASN A 360 -23.29 -9.13 -20.40
C ASN A 360 -22.10 -8.16 -20.55
N LYS A 361 -21.55 -7.65 -19.45
CA LYS A 361 -20.62 -6.51 -19.49
C LYS A 361 -19.20 -6.90 -19.86
N VAL A 362 -18.73 -8.03 -19.35
CA VAL A 362 -17.31 -8.41 -19.36
C VAL A 362 -17.20 -9.92 -19.50
N SER A 363 -16.10 -10.43 -20.04
CA SER A 363 -15.90 -11.88 -20.14
C SER A 363 -15.39 -12.47 -18.82
N TYR A 364 -15.99 -13.57 -18.37
CA TYR A 364 -15.46 -14.33 -17.23
C TYR A 364 -14.21 -15.14 -17.59
N ILE A 365 -13.17 -15.09 -16.75
CA ILE A 365 -11.95 -15.87 -16.93
C ILE A 365 -12.08 -17.25 -16.30
N THR A 366 -12.14 -18.29 -17.14
CA THR A 366 -12.28 -19.69 -16.69
C THR A 366 -10.95 -20.45 -16.56
N SER A 367 -9.83 -19.89 -17.05
CA SER A 367 -8.50 -20.52 -16.94
C SER A 367 -7.34 -19.54 -17.18
N GLY A 368 -6.13 -19.92 -16.79
CA GLY A 368 -4.87 -19.22 -17.11
C GLY A 368 -4.58 -17.97 -16.26
N SER A 369 -5.42 -16.94 -16.37
CA SER A 369 -5.22 -15.61 -15.76
C SER A 369 -6.05 -15.35 -14.50
N ILE A 370 -6.56 -16.42 -13.87
CA ILE A 370 -7.44 -16.30 -12.69
C ILE A 370 -6.74 -15.56 -11.56
N SER A 371 -5.44 -15.79 -11.34
CA SER A 371 -4.69 -15.15 -10.25
C SER A 371 -4.14 -13.75 -10.57
N ASP A 372 -4.37 -13.22 -11.77
CA ASP A 372 -3.81 -11.93 -12.17
C ASP A 372 -4.50 -10.80 -11.40
N SER A 373 -3.72 -9.99 -10.68
CA SER A 373 -4.24 -8.92 -9.80
C SER A 373 -5.14 -7.92 -10.52
N LYS A 374 -4.96 -7.71 -11.83
CA LYS A 374 -5.80 -6.85 -12.66
C LYS A 374 -7.27 -7.27 -12.67
N ASN A 375 -7.55 -8.56 -12.46
CA ASN A 375 -8.90 -9.13 -12.46
C ASN A 375 -9.56 -9.11 -11.07
N HIS A 376 -8.76 -8.87 -10.03
CA HIS A 376 -9.14 -8.87 -8.61
C HIS A 376 -9.31 -7.44 -8.08
N CYS A 377 -10.03 -6.60 -8.82
CA CYS A 377 -10.27 -5.20 -8.43
C CYS A 377 -11.66 -4.75 -8.89
N ILE A 378 -12.22 -3.70 -8.30
CA ILE A 378 -13.59 -3.25 -8.67
C ILE A 378 -13.63 -2.77 -10.12
N SER A 379 -12.56 -2.14 -10.59
CA SER A 379 -12.48 -1.61 -11.95
C SER A 379 -12.45 -2.67 -13.04
N SER A 380 -12.15 -3.94 -12.74
CA SER A 380 -12.01 -4.98 -13.79
C SER A 380 -13.30 -5.27 -14.53
N ILE A 381 -14.46 -5.25 -13.86
CA ILE A 381 -15.77 -5.46 -14.51
C ILE A 381 -16.23 -4.26 -15.34
N PHE A 382 -15.80 -3.05 -14.99
CA PHE A 382 -16.23 -1.83 -15.68
C PHE A 382 -15.28 -1.41 -16.80
N LEU A 383 -13.98 -1.59 -16.58
CA LEU A 383 -12.89 -1.08 -17.41
C LEU A 383 -11.95 -2.19 -17.91
N GLY A 384 -12.12 -3.45 -17.50
CA GLY A 384 -11.37 -4.58 -18.06
C GLY A 384 -12.07 -5.20 -19.26
N ASP A 385 -11.35 -6.02 -20.00
CA ASP A 385 -11.95 -6.92 -21.02
C ASP A 385 -12.44 -8.24 -20.39
N SER A 386 -11.91 -8.57 -19.21
CA SER A 386 -12.19 -9.80 -18.49
C SER A 386 -12.08 -9.62 -16.98
N THR A 387 -12.77 -10.44 -16.19
CA THR A 387 -12.68 -10.42 -14.73
C THR A 387 -12.91 -11.81 -14.11
N VAL A 388 -12.74 -11.91 -12.79
CA VAL A 388 -13.08 -13.09 -11.96
C VAL A 388 -14.20 -12.77 -10.98
N CYS A 389 -14.59 -13.75 -10.15
CA CYS A 389 -15.75 -13.69 -9.27
C CYS A 389 -15.72 -12.50 -8.30
N GLU A 390 -14.53 -12.08 -7.86
CA GLU A 390 -14.36 -10.89 -7.02
C GLU A 390 -14.79 -9.61 -7.74
N GLY A 391 -14.42 -9.42 -9.01
CA GLY A 391 -14.84 -8.24 -9.78
C GLY A 391 -16.35 -8.20 -10.02
N TYR A 392 -16.99 -9.34 -10.33
CA TYR A 392 -18.46 -9.43 -10.40
C TYR A 392 -19.10 -9.06 -9.08
N THR A 393 -18.61 -9.65 -7.99
CA THR A 393 -19.17 -9.46 -6.65
C THR A 393 -19.10 -8.00 -6.20
N LEU A 394 -17.94 -7.37 -6.37
CA LEU A 394 -17.73 -5.98 -5.96
C LEU A 394 -18.46 -4.99 -6.88
N GLY A 395 -18.46 -5.22 -8.19
CA GLY A 395 -19.21 -4.41 -9.14
C GLY A 395 -20.72 -4.48 -8.93
N MET A 396 -21.25 -5.68 -8.72
CA MET A 396 -22.67 -5.88 -8.41
C MET A 396 -23.04 -5.23 -7.08
N SER A 397 -22.22 -5.37 -6.03
CA SER A 397 -22.43 -4.67 -4.75
C SER A 397 -22.52 -3.16 -4.94
N LEU A 398 -21.62 -2.58 -5.74
CA LEU A 398 -21.56 -1.15 -6.00
C LEU A 398 -22.77 -0.65 -6.82
N LEU A 399 -23.23 -1.43 -7.81
CA LEU A 399 -24.45 -1.15 -8.58
C LEU A 399 -25.71 -1.24 -7.71
N LEU A 400 -25.82 -2.25 -6.85
CA LEU A 400 -26.94 -2.42 -5.92
C LEU A 400 -26.99 -1.29 -4.90
N ASP A 401 -25.84 -0.84 -4.39
CA ASP A 401 -25.76 0.32 -3.50
C ASP A 401 -26.28 1.59 -4.18
N LYS A 402 -25.89 1.82 -5.45
CA LYS A 402 -26.41 2.92 -6.28
C LYS A 402 -27.93 2.83 -6.45
N ALA A 403 -28.47 1.63 -6.63
CA ALA A 403 -29.91 1.39 -6.77
C ALA A 403 -30.70 1.40 -5.45
N GLY A 404 -30.01 1.60 -4.32
CA GLY A 404 -30.63 1.65 -2.99
C GLY A 404 -30.93 0.27 -2.40
N ILE A 405 -30.47 -0.81 -3.02
CA ILE A 405 -30.76 -2.19 -2.60
C ILE A 405 -29.76 -2.63 -1.54
N THR A 406 -30.29 -3.06 -0.39
CA THR A 406 -29.47 -3.63 0.68
C THR A 406 -28.87 -4.95 0.24
N ASN A 407 -27.56 -5.06 0.34
CA ASN A 407 -26.78 -6.20 -0.14
C ASN A 407 -25.53 -6.41 0.72
N CYS A 408 -24.96 -7.61 0.62
CA CYS A 408 -23.73 -8.01 1.32
C CYS A 408 -22.86 -8.86 0.38
N PRO A 409 -21.68 -8.38 -0.06
CA PRO A 409 -20.75 -9.17 -0.85
C PRO A 409 -20.05 -10.20 0.05
N VAL A 410 -20.05 -11.47 -0.32
CA VAL A 410 -19.55 -12.58 0.51
C VAL A 410 -18.59 -13.49 -0.23
N SER A 411 -17.81 -14.28 0.50
CA SER A 411 -16.94 -15.29 -0.07
C SER A 411 -16.88 -16.58 0.76
N GLY A 412 -16.50 -17.66 0.09
CA GLY A 412 -16.37 -19.00 0.66
C GLY A 412 -15.51 -19.90 -0.23
N GLY A 413 -14.56 -20.61 0.37
CA GLY A 413 -13.57 -21.37 -0.40
C GLY A 413 -12.72 -20.43 -1.26
N ASN A 414 -12.74 -20.63 -2.58
CA ASN A 414 -12.07 -19.80 -3.58
C ASN A 414 -13.04 -18.95 -4.42
N HIS A 415 -14.28 -18.76 -3.96
CA HIS A 415 -15.35 -18.12 -4.72
C HIS A 415 -16.00 -16.96 -3.96
N ALA A 416 -16.54 -15.99 -4.69
CA ALA A 416 -17.19 -14.78 -4.17
C ALA A 416 -18.49 -14.49 -4.94
N TRP A 417 -19.53 -14.03 -4.23
CA TRP A 417 -20.86 -13.70 -4.77
C TRP A 417 -21.60 -12.73 -3.85
N ASN A 418 -22.88 -12.40 -4.13
CA ASN A 418 -23.64 -11.42 -3.35
C ASN A 418 -24.84 -12.04 -2.62
N LEU A 419 -25.12 -11.50 -1.43
CA LEU A 419 -26.42 -11.60 -0.77
C LEU A 419 -27.21 -10.33 -1.03
N VAL A 420 -28.52 -10.44 -1.23
CA VAL A 420 -29.44 -9.32 -1.39
C VAL A 420 -30.61 -9.44 -0.40
N TYR A 421 -31.08 -8.31 0.09
CA TYR A 421 -32.22 -8.25 1.01
C TYR A 421 -33.46 -7.74 0.28
N LEU A 422 -34.48 -8.58 0.21
CA LEU A 422 -35.71 -8.36 -0.55
C LEU A 422 -36.91 -8.90 0.24
N ASN A 423 -37.97 -8.09 0.42
CA ASN A 423 -39.20 -8.46 1.14
C ASN A 423 -38.95 -9.11 2.53
N ASP A 424 -38.09 -8.49 3.33
CA ASP A 424 -37.64 -8.95 4.64
C ASP A 424 -36.87 -10.28 4.65
N THR A 425 -36.37 -10.73 3.50
CA THR A 425 -35.66 -12.00 3.35
C THR A 425 -34.30 -11.78 2.69
N TRP A 426 -33.26 -12.40 3.24
CA TRP A 426 -31.96 -12.46 2.61
C TRP A 426 -31.91 -13.63 1.63
N LEU A 427 -31.46 -13.35 0.41
CA LEU A 427 -31.32 -14.30 -0.69
C LEU A 427 -29.93 -14.17 -1.30
N GLN A 428 -29.51 -15.21 -2.02
CA GLN A 428 -28.23 -15.27 -2.72
C GLN A 428 -28.44 -15.02 -4.21
N ILE A 429 -27.50 -14.28 -4.80
CA ILE A 429 -27.34 -14.12 -6.25
C ILE A 429 -25.87 -14.39 -6.62
N ASP A 430 -25.63 -15.12 -7.70
CA ASP A 430 -24.27 -15.38 -8.20
C ASP A 430 -24.17 -15.18 -9.71
N ALA A 431 -23.88 -13.94 -10.08
CA ALA A 431 -23.77 -13.54 -11.48
C ALA A 431 -22.61 -14.26 -12.20
N THR A 432 -21.62 -14.77 -11.47
CA THR A 432 -20.51 -15.46 -12.08
C THR A 432 -20.92 -16.85 -12.59
N TRP A 433 -21.67 -17.58 -11.78
CA TRP A 433 -22.10 -18.95 -12.11
C TRP A 433 -23.33 -18.98 -13.01
N ASP A 434 -24.07 -17.87 -13.09
CA ASP A 434 -25.14 -17.65 -14.07
C ASP A 434 -24.66 -16.89 -15.33
N ASP A 435 -23.35 -16.70 -15.53
CA ASP A 435 -22.84 -16.02 -16.73
C ASP A 435 -22.88 -16.94 -17.97
N ASP A 436 -24.04 -16.98 -18.62
CA ASP A 436 -24.27 -17.65 -19.91
C ASP A 436 -23.98 -16.73 -21.12
N GLY A 437 -23.34 -15.58 -20.89
CA GLY A 437 -22.91 -14.63 -21.91
C GLY A 437 -23.99 -13.66 -22.41
N ALA A 438 -25.12 -14.14 -22.95
CA ALA A 438 -26.13 -13.27 -23.59
C ALA A 438 -27.27 -12.81 -22.67
N GLN A 439 -27.59 -13.63 -21.66
CA GLN A 439 -28.49 -13.32 -20.55
C GLN A 439 -27.97 -14.07 -19.34
N ALA A 440 -28.21 -13.57 -18.14
CA ALA A 440 -27.90 -14.37 -16.97
C ALA A 440 -28.80 -15.60 -16.94
N GLY A 441 -28.22 -16.76 -16.61
CA GLY A 441 -28.96 -17.91 -16.15
C GLY A 441 -29.78 -17.58 -14.90
N THR A 442 -30.66 -18.49 -14.51
CA THR A 442 -31.50 -18.36 -13.31
C THR A 442 -31.18 -19.42 -12.26
N SER A 443 -30.11 -20.20 -12.47
CA SER A 443 -29.72 -21.30 -11.59
C SER A 443 -29.20 -20.81 -10.25
N TYR A 444 -28.69 -19.58 -10.17
CA TYR A 444 -28.16 -18.97 -8.95
C TYR A 444 -28.82 -17.61 -8.64
N PHE A 445 -29.99 -17.33 -9.19
CA PHE A 445 -30.71 -16.08 -8.96
C PHE A 445 -31.76 -16.19 -7.84
N LEU A 446 -31.67 -15.33 -6.83
CA LEU A 446 -32.62 -15.17 -5.72
C LEU A 446 -32.95 -16.47 -4.98
N LYS A 447 -31.92 -17.20 -4.57
CA LYS A 447 -32.08 -18.48 -3.86
C LYS A 447 -31.73 -18.42 -2.40
N THR A 448 -32.28 -19.36 -1.64
CA THR A 448 -32.01 -19.56 -0.22
C THR A 448 -30.67 -20.26 0.01
N ALA A 449 -30.20 -20.29 1.26
CA ALA A 449 -29.00 -21.05 1.65
C ALA A 449 -29.17 -22.56 1.44
N LYS A 450 -30.39 -23.07 1.64
CA LYS A 450 -30.73 -24.49 1.42
C LYS A 450 -30.56 -24.85 -0.05
N GLU A 451 -31.18 -24.09 -0.95
CA GLU A 451 -31.10 -24.35 -2.39
C GLU A 451 -29.67 -24.28 -2.93
N TYR A 452 -28.88 -23.31 -2.50
CA TYR A 452 -27.45 -23.26 -2.86
C TYR A 452 -26.69 -24.51 -2.38
N THR A 453 -27.00 -25.00 -1.18
CA THR A 453 -26.39 -26.23 -0.65
C THR A 453 -26.77 -27.44 -1.50
N GLU A 454 -28.02 -27.52 -1.94
CA GLU A 454 -28.53 -28.61 -2.81
C GLU A 454 -27.91 -28.56 -4.22
N LEU A 455 -27.57 -27.36 -4.72
CA LEU A 455 -26.82 -27.15 -5.96
C LEU A 455 -25.31 -27.45 -5.82
N GLY A 456 -24.83 -27.82 -4.63
CA GLY A 456 -23.41 -28.05 -4.37
C GLY A 456 -22.56 -26.79 -4.34
N HIS A 457 -23.18 -25.60 -4.21
CA HIS A 457 -22.49 -24.33 -4.13
C HIS A 457 -21.76 -24.19 -2.77
N PRO A 458 -20.54 -23.60 -2.72
CA PRO A 458 -19.82 -23.39 -1.46
C PRO A 458 -20.62 -22.54 -0.47
N LYS A 459 -20.40 -22.79 0.83
CA LYS A 459 -20.95 -21.96 1.91
C LYS A 459 -20.13 -20.68 2.05
N TYR A 460 -20.80 -19.55 2.21
CA TYR A 460 -20.14 -18.29 2.56
C TYR A 460 -19.73 -18.30 4.04
N ASN A 461 -18.51 -17.83 4.32
CA ASN A 461 -18.00 -17.73 5.69
C ASN A 461 -17.37 -16.35 5.98
N TYR A 462 -17.14 -15.55 4.93
CA TYR A 462 -16.44 -14.27 5.04
C TYR A 462 -17.18 -13.19 4.28
N LEU A 463 -17.08 -11.95 4.76
CA LEU A 463 -17.41 -10.77 3.98
C LEU A 463 -16.36 -10.62 2.88
N CYS A 464 -16.79 -10.45 1.64
CA CYS A 464 -15.89 -10.11 0.55
C CYS A 464 -15.47 -8.63 0.72
N ASN A 465 -14.18 -8.38 0.45
CA ASN A 465 -13.47 -7.09 0.47
C ASN A 465 -14.34 -5.81 0.56
N SER A 466 -13.97 -4.87 1.45
CA SER A 466 -14.69 -3.60 1.68
C SER A 466 -14.33 -2.43 0.75
N ASN A 467 -13.62 -2.69 -0.37
CA ASN A 467 -13.08 -1.67 -1.28
C ASN A 467 -14.10 -0.75 -1.99
N PHE A 468 -15.41 -0.93 -1.83
CA PHE A 468 -16.45 -0.07 -2.41
C PHE A 468 -16.69 1.22 -1.60
N THR A 469 -16.23 1.32 -0.34
CA THR A 469 -16.46 2.51 0.52
C THR A 469 -15.77 3.78 0.04
N ASP A 470 -14.80 3.63 -0.85
CA ASP A 470 -14.08 4.73 -1.48
C ASP A 470 -14.88 5.47 -2.56
N TYR A 471 -16.05 4.96 -2.93
CA TYR A 471 -16.94 5.49 -3.99
C TYR A 471 -18.11 6.27 -3.38
N SER A 472 -18.59 7.30 -4.07
CA SER A 472 -19.59 8.26 -3.57
C SER A 472 -20.92 7.65 -3.10
N TYR A 473 -21.31 6.50 -3.66
CA TYR A 473 -22.53 5.77 -3.31
C TYR A 473 -22.25 4.38 -2.73
N GLY A 474 -20.99 3.99 -2.51
CA GLY A 474 -20.66 2.72 -1.87
C GLY A 474 -20.97 2.74 -0.38
N LYS A 475 -21.72 1.76 0.11
CA LYS A 475 -22.17 1.71 1.52
C LYS A 475 -21.27 0.82 2.34
N ASP A 476 -20.78 1.28 3.49
CA ASP A 476 -19.99 0.45 4.41
C ASP A 476 -20.77 -0.81 4.86
N LYS A 477 -20.15 -1.98 4.71
CA LYS A 477 -20.68 -3.31 5.05
C LYS A 477 -20.06 -3.90 6.31
N ASN A 478 -19.25 -3.13 7.06
CA ASN A 478 -18.58 -3.56 8.28
C ASN A 478 -19.54 -4.10 9.36
N ILE A 479 -20.82 -3.73 9.30
CA ILE A 479 -21.87 -4.31 10.15
C ILE A 479 -21.95 -5.84 10.05
N TYR A 480 -21.53 -6.42 8.92
CA TYR A 480 -21.56 -7.86 8.67
C TYR A 480 -20.21 -8.55 8.93
N ALA A 481 -19.16 -7.81 9.32
CA ALA A 481 -17.81 -8.36 9.47
C ALA A 481 -17.70 -9.48 10.52
N LYS A 482 -18.63 -9.54 11.48
CA LYS A 482 -18.68 -10.56 12.53
C LYS A 482 -19.84 -11.55 12.39
N VAL A 483 -20.95 -11.10 11.81
CA VAL A 483 -22.18 -11.89 11.67
C VAL A 483 -22.73 -11.61 10.29
N LEU A 484 -22.51 -12.55 9.38
CA LEU A 484 -23.06 -12.48 8.03
C LEU A 484 -24.58 -12.70 8.07
N PRO A 485 -25.33 -12.06 7.17
CA PRO A 485 -26.75 -12.34 7.00
C PRO A 485 -27.01 -13.82 6.74
N LYS A 486 -28.13 -14.33 7.28
CA LYS A 486 -28.59 -15.69 7.02
C LYS A 486 -29.63 -15.67 5.92
N CYS A 487 -29.42 -16.49 4.89
CA CYS A 487 -30.40 -16.67 3.82
C CYS A 487 -31.31 -17.87 4.11
N ASP A 488 -31.95 -17.88 5.29
CA ASP A 488 -32.74 -18.98 5.84
C ASP A 488 -34.24 -18.89 5.55
N GLY A 489 -34.66 -17.95 4.70
CA GLY A 489 -36.04 -17.91 4.20
C GLY A 489 -36.44 -19.19 3.47
N ILE A 490 -37.74 -19.45 3.40
CA ILE A 490 -38.33 -20.60 2.70
C ILE A 490 -39.24 -20.04 1.61
N ILE A 491 -38.92 -20.32 0.36
CA ILE A 491 -39.77 -19.91 -0.77
C ILE A 491 -41.05 -20.74 -0.72
N GLY A 492 -42.21 -20.06 -0.82
CA GLY A 492 -43.53 -20.63 -0.59
C GLY A 492 -44.08 -20.44 0.83
N ASP A 493 -43.25 -20.12 1.83
CA ASP A 493 -43.69 -19.84 3.21
C ASP A 493 -44.15 -18.38 3.33
N ILE A 494 -45.34 -18.11 2.81
CA ILE A 494 -45.88 -16.75 2.67
C ILE A 494 -46.29 -16.20 4.03
N ASN A 495 -46.74 -17.06 4.95
CA ASN A 495 -47.17 -16.65 6.28
C ASN A 495 -46.00 -16.50 7.29
N LYS A 496 -44.79 -16.97 6.90
CA LYS A 496 -43.54 -16.92 7.68
C LYS A 496 -43.58 -17.73 8.98
N ASP A 497 -44.29 -18.86 9.00
CA ASP A 497 -44.37 -19.77 10.15
C ASP A 497 -43.29 -20.87 10.14
N GLY A 498 -42.53 -20.97 9.04
CA GLY A 498 -41.44 -21.93 8.84
C GLY A 498 -41.89 -23.28 8.30
N ILE A 499 -43.17 -23.47 7.97
CA ILE A 499 -43.76 -24.74 7.56
C ILE A 499 -44.62 -24.54 6.32
N LEU A 500 -44.20 -25.09 5.18
CA LEU A 500 -45.04 -25.14 3.98
C LEU A 500 -46.28 -25.99 4.24
N ASN A 501 -47.45 -25.37 4.24
CA ASN A 501 -48.71 -26.04 4.49
C ASN A 501 -49.91 -25.37 3.79
N GLN A 502 -51.13 -25.88 4.01
CA GLN A 502 -52.34 -25.37 3.38
C GLN A 502 -52.61 -23.87 3.64
N GLN A 503 -52.10 -23.32 4.75
CA GLN A 503 -52.23 -21.90 5.06
C GLN A 503 -51.41 -21.03 4.11
N ASP A 504 -50.30 -21.53 3.58
CA ASP A 504 -49.52 -20.84 2.56
C ASP A 504 -50.25 -20.83 1.22
N LEU A 505 -50.89 -21.93 0.83
CA LEU A 505 -51.73 -21.96 -0.37
C LEU A 505 -52.88 -20.94 -0.30
N LEU A 506 -53.52 -20.80 0.87
CA LEU A 506 -54.53 -19.77 1.08
C LEU A 506 -53.94 -18.36 1.00
N SER A 507 -52.73 -18.16 1.49
CA SER A 507 -52.00 -16.89 1.43
C SER A 507 -51.57 -16.56 0.00
N MET A 508 -51.15 -17.55 -0.79
CA MET A 508 -50.79 -17.43 -2.20
C MET A 508 -51.96 -16.88 -3.03
N GLN A 509 -53.19 -17.33 -2.78
CA GLN A 509 -54.36 -16.78 -3.46
C GLN A 509 -54.56 -15.28 -3.18
N ASN A 510 -54.19 -14.80 -1.99
CA ASN A 510 -54.19 -13.37 -1.68
C ASN A 510 -53.04 -12.66 -2.39
N GLU A 511 -51.85 -13.24 -2.42
CA GLU A 511 -50.69 -12.67 -3.11
C GLU A 511 -50.93 -12.49 -4.61
N ILE A 512 -51.52 -13.49 -5.30
CA ILE A 512 -51.89 -13.40 -6.72
C ILE A 512 -52.87 -12.24 -6.95
N ARG A 513 -53.88 -12.10 -6.08
CA ARG A 513 -54.83 -10.97 -6.16
C ARG A 513 -54.13 -9.63 -5.93
N SER A 514 -53.33 -9.52 -4.87
CA SER A 514 -52.58 -8.32 -4.53
C SER A 514 -51.63 -7.92 -5.65
N TYR A 515 -50.87 -8.87 -6.20
CA TYR A 515 -50.00 -8.63 -7.34
C TYR A 515 -50.80 -8.13 -8.54
N SER A 516 -51.90 -8.80 -8.93
CA SER A 516 -52.73 -8.35 -10.05
C SER A 516 -53.28 -6.93 -9.89
N MET A 517 -53.52 -6.48 -8.66
CA MET A 517 -54.06 -5.15 -8.35
C MET A 517 -52.98 -4.06 -8.25
N TYR A 518 -51.82 -4.38 -7.68
CA TYR A 518 -50.83 -3.39 -7.23
C TYR A 518 -49.44 -3.55 -7.85
N TRP A 519 -49.23 -4.47 -8.80
CA TRP A 519 -47.92 -4.66 -9.43
C TRP A 519 -47.39 -3.39 -10.12
N GLN A 520 -48.29 -2.56 -10.67
CA GLN A 520 -47.92 -1.27 -11.29
C GLN A 520 -47.42 -0.24 -10.26
N ASP A 521 -47.82 -0.39 -9.00
CA ASP A 521 -47.34 0.40 -7.87
C ASP A 521 -46.03 -0.17 -7.27
N GLY A 522 -45.45 -1.17 -7.91
CA GLY A 522 -44.21 -1.83 -7.50
C GLY A 522 -44.39 -2.94 -6.47
N TYR A 523 -45.63 -3.41 -6.22
CA TYR A 523 -45.86 -4.55 -5.33
C TYR A 523 -45.19 -5.81 -5.86
N TYR A 524 -44.42 -6.47 -4.99
CA TYR A 524 -43.78 -7.75 -5.26
C TYR A 524 -43.47 -8.44 -3.93
N ASN A 525 -43.61 -9.77 -3.90
CA ASN A 525 -43.30 -10.61 -2.75
C ASN A 525 -42.52 -11.85 -3.22
N VAL A 526 -41.21 -11.86 -2.94
CA VAL A 526 -40.32 -12.93 -3.38
C VAL A 526 -40.68 -14.32 -2.83
N LEU A 527 -41.34 -14.40 -1.67
CA LEU A 527 -41.74 -15.69 -1.09
C LEU A 527 -42.90 -16.32 -1.87
N ALA A 528 -43.68 -15.51 -2.61
CA ALA A 528 -44.81 -15.96 -3.40
C ALA A 528 -44.46 -16.21 -4.89
N ASP A 529 -43.28 -15.79 -5.34
CA ASP A 529 -42.77 -16.06 -6.69
C ASP A 529 -41.92 -17.35 -6.65
N MET A 530 -42.59 -18.49 -6.83
CA MET A 530 -42.00 -19.82 -6.67
C MET A 530 -40.98 -20.12 -7.77
N ASN A 531 -41.17 -19.59 -8.98
CA ASN A 531 -40.30 -19.85 -10.12
C ASN A 531 -39.27 -18.72 -10.38
N ARG A 532 -39.37 -17.60 -9.66
CA ARG A 532 -38.52 -16.39 -9.72
C ARG A 532 -38.58 -15.70 -11.08
N ASP A 533 -39.69 -15.81 -11.79
CA ASP A 533 -39.87 -15.20 -13.11
C ASP A 533 -40.24 -13.70 -13.02
N GLY A 534 -40.61 -13.23 -11.83
CA GLY A 534 -40.98 -11.85 -11.52
C GLY A 534 -42.48 -11.62 -11.51
N GLN A 535 -43.29 -12.66 -11.71
CA GLN A 535 -44.74 -12.67 -11.65
C GLN A 535 -45.20 -13.50 -10.46
N ILE A 536 -46.38 -13.17 -9.95
CA ILE A 536 -47.05 -13.97 -8.92
C ILE A 536 -48.40 -14.37 -9.50
N ASN A 537 -48.51 -15.62 -9.94
CA ASN A 537 -49.65 -16.10 -10.72
C ASN A 537 -50.02 -17.56 -10.39
N SER A 538 -50.87 -18.18 -11.21
CA SER A 538 -51.35 -19.55 -11.00
C SER A 538 -50.25 -20.61 -11.07
N ASP A 539 -49.16 -20.35 -11.80
CA ASP A 539 -48.04 -21.29 -11.90
C ASP A 539 -47.32 -21.39 -10.55
N ASP A 540 -47.17 -20.28 -9.83
CA ASP A 540 -46.63 -20.26 -8.47
C ASP A 540 -47.53 -21.02 -7.49
N TYR A 541 -48.85 -20.85 -7.62
CA TYR A 541 -49.81 -21.62 -6.82
C TYR A 541 -49.64 -23.13 -7.04
N ASN A 542 -49.57 -23.57 -8.29
CA ASN A 542 -49.43 -24.99 -8.61
C ASN A 542 -48.10 -25.56 -8.11
N LEU A 543 -47.01 -24.81 -8.24
CA LEU A 543 -45.69 -25.20 -7.72
C LEU A 543 -45.70 -25.34 -6.19
N LEU A 544 -46.42 -24.46 -5.48
CA LEU A 544 -46.59 -24.58 -4.03
C LEU A 544 -47.50 -25.76 -3.66
N ASP A 545 -48.57 -26.01 -4.42
CA ASP A 545 -49.52 -27.11 -4.19
C ASP A 545 -48.85 -28.48 -4.33
N ASP A 546 -47.89 -28.61 -5.25
CA ASP A 546 -47.08 -29.82 -5.41
C ASP A 546 -46.12 -30.10 -4.22
N LEU A 547 -45.83 -29.09 -3.40
CA LEU A 547 -44.90 -29.18 -2.27
C LEU A 547 -45.58 -29.36 -0.90
N VAL A 548 -46.85 -28.94 -0.80
CA VAL A 548 -47.69 -28.99 0.42
C VAL A 548 -48.46 -30.30 0.48
#